data_AF-A0A8X6N8S9-F1
#
_entry.id   AF-A0A8X6N8S9-F1
#
_cell.length_a   1.000
_cell.length_b   1.000
_cell.length_c   1.000
_cell.angle_alpha   90.00
_cell.angle_beta   90.00
_cell.angle_gamma   90.00
#
_symmetry.space_group_name_H-M   'P 1'
#
loop_
_entity.id
_entity.type
_entity.pdbx_description
1 polymer ?
#
loop_
_entity_poly.entity_id
_entity_poly.type
_entity_poly.pdbx_seq_one_letter_code
_entity_poly.pdbx_strand_id
1 'polypeptide(L)'
;MTQFVKEYQQNVWQKVSVLRAFSSCRKDGALMGEPGVAKIIFVYELCKTPDLLQEFLRKADLIKKDLTCAKYNSPMKLRSKDINDGAVWTCRNRINKQEWGLQKSIRFESWFSFSKLTMGEIFFSTHLIVKRYGTDKIIDEYSFSSSTMADW
;
A
#
# COMPACT_ATOMS: atom_id res chain seq x y z
N MET A 1 2.14 -16.53 -6.79
CA MET A 1 2.63 -15.41 -5.94
C MET A 1 4.05 -14.99 -6.31
N THR A 2 5.01 -15.91 -6.47
CA THR A 2 6.42 -15.63 -6.81
C THR A 2 6.60 -14.82 -8.10
N GLN A 3 5.89 -15.18 -9.18
CA GLN A 3 5.96 -14.44 -10.46
C GLN A 3 5.40 -13.01 -10.35
N PHE A 4 4.33 -12.81 -9.59
CA PHE A 4 3.73 -11.50 -9.34
C PHE A 4 4.68 -10.57 -8.56
N VAL A 5 5.33 -11.07 -7.50
CA VAL A 5 6.32 -10.30 -6.73
C VAL A 5 7.52 -9.93 -7.59
N LYS A 6 7.96 -10.84 -8.47
CA LYS A 6 9.06 -10.60 -9.41
C LYS A 6 8.80 -9.43 -10.36
N GLU A 7 7.59 -9.33 -10.91
CA GLU A 7 7.20 -8.22 -11.79
C GLU A 7 7.27 -6.87 -11.05
N TYR A 8 6.78 -6.82 -9.81
CA TYR A 8 6.86 -5.61 -9.00
C TYR A 8 8.27 -5.26 -8.56
N GLN A 9 9.13 -6.25 -8.26
CA GLN A 9 10.56 -6.01 -7.99
C GLN A 9 11.23 -5.32 -9.19
N GLN A 10 10.91 -5.73 -10.42
CA GLN A 10 11.43 -5.09 -11.64
C GLN A 10 10.92 -3.66 -11.82
N ASN A 11 9.63 -3.42 -11.57
CA ASN A 11 9.03 -2.08 -11.68
C ASN A 11 9.58 -1.10 -10.64
N VAL A 12 9.71 -1.53 -9.38
CA VAL A 12 10.34 -0.73 -8.32
C VAL A 12 11.80 -0.46 -8.69
N TRP A 13 12.53 -1.47 -9.15
CA TRP A 13 13.93 -1.31 -9.57
C TRP A 13 14.10 -0.24 -10.64
N GLN A 14 13.31 -0.29 -11.72
CA GLN A 14 13.38 0.70 -12.79
C GLN A 14 13.18 2.12 -12.24
N LYS A 15 12.16 2.35 -11.41
CA LYS A 15 11.90 3.67 -10.79
C LYS A 15 13.04 4.14 -9.89
N VAL A 16 13.58 3.26 -9.04
CA VAL A 16 14.70 3.60 -8.14
C VAL A 16 15.97 3.90 -8.92
N SER A 17 16.27 3.13 -9.97
CA SER A 17 17.45 3.34 -10.82
C SER A 17 17.40 4.65 -11.62
N VAL A 18 16.20 5.09 -12.04
CA VAL A 18 16.02 6.36 -12.75
C VAL A 18 16.20 7.55 -11.80
N LEU A 19 15.79 7.42 -10.54
CA LEU A 19 15.99 8.46 -9.52
C LEU A 19 17.43 8.52 -9.00
N ARG A 20 18.19 7.42 -9.06
CA ARG A 20 19.59 7.32 -8.63
C ARG A 20 20.56 7.37 -9.82
N ALA A 21 20.51 8.43 -10.61
CA ALA A 21 21.45 8.70 -11.71
C ALA A 21 22.93 8.92 -11.27
N PHE A 22 23.32 8.45 -10.09
CA PHE A 22 24.69 8.34 -9.62
C PHE A 22 24.85 7.02 -8.85
N SER A 23 25.34 5.97 -9.53
CA SER A 23 26.61 5.35 -9.16
C SER A 23 26.90 4.17 -10.09
N SER A 24 28.05 4.27 -10.73
CA SER A 24 28.72 3.15 -11.37
C SER A 24 29.13 2.14 -10.28
N CYS A 25 28.37 1.05 -10.08
CA CYS A 25 28.95 -0.28 -9.92
C CYS A 25 27.88 -1.38 -9.89
N ARG A 26 28.17 -2.45 -10.61
CA ARG A 26 27.38 -3.68 -10.72
C ARG A 26 27.15 -4.32 -9.34
N LYS A 27 25.88 -4.61 -8.98
CA LYS A 27 25.35 -5.77 -8.17
C LYS A 27 24.00 -5.52 -7.46
N ASP A 28 23.32 -4.41 -7.71
CA ASP A 28 22.16 -3.99 -6.90
C ASP A 28 20.86 -4.81 -7.07
N GLY A 29 20.74 -5.66 -8.09
CA GLY A 29 19.62 -6.61 -8.19
C GLY A 29 19.51 -7.55 -6.97
N ALA A 30 20.63 -7.78 -6.25
CA ALA A 30 20.67 -8.58 -5.03
C ALA A 30 20.01 -7.91 -3.80
N LEU A 31 19.89 -6.57 -3.81
CA LEU A 31 19.30 -5.78 -2.71
C LEU A 31 17.79 -5.96 -2.63
N MET A 32 17.12 -6.10 -3.78
CA MET A 32 15.68 -6.36 -3.87
C MET A 32 15.29 -7.79 -3.48
N GLY A 33 16.28 -8.69 -3.44
CA GLY A 33 16.09 -10.11 -3.13
C GLY A 33 16.24 -11.02 -4.34
N GLU A 34 16.12 -12.33 -4.11
CA GLU A 34 15.94 -13.26 -5.22
C GLU A 34 14.59 -12.99 -5.91
N PRO A 35 14.48 -13.23 -7.23
CA PRO A 35 13.23 -13.04 -7.95
C PRO A 35 12.05 -13.74 -7.27
N GLY A 36 11.06 -12.95 -6.85
CA GLY A 36 9.87 -13.44 -6.16
C GLY A 36 10.00 -13.64 -4.65
N VAL A 37 11.17 -13.37 -4.07
CA VAL A 37 11.39 -13.31 -2.62
C VAL A 37 11.59 -11.87 -2.20
N ALA A 38 10.55 -11.27 -1.63
CA ALA A 38 10.60 -9.92 -1.11
C ALA A 38 11.59 -9.82 0.08
N LYS A 39 12.67 -9.05 -0.11
CA LYS A 39 13.52 -8.58 0.99
C LYS A 39 12.97 -7.26 1.55
N ILE A 40 13.39 -6.94 2.77
CA ILE A 40 12.97 -5.71 3.49
C ILE A 40 13.20 -4.44 2.67
N ILE A 41 14.29 -4.35 1.89
CA ILE A 41 14.60 -3.18 1.05
C ILE A 41 13.55 -3.01 -0.05
N PHE A 42 13.11 -4.09 -0.70
CA PHE A 42 12.04 -4.03 -1.69
C PHE A 42 10.73 -3.51 -1.07
N VAL A 43 10.38 -4.03 0.11
CA VAL A 43 9.17 -3.60 0.82
C VAL A 43 9.25 -2.13 1.22
N TYR A 44 10.40 -1.70 1.74
CA TYR A 44 10.65 -0.32 2.11
C TYR A 44 10.51 0.64 0.91
N GLU A 45 11.13 0.32 -0.23
CA GLU A 45 11.03 1.14 -1.44
C GLU A 45 9.62 1.13 -2.05
N LEU A 46 8.90 0.02 -1.95
CA LEU A 46 7.49 -0.06 -2.35
C LEU A 46 6.63 0.86 -1.47
N CYS A 47 6.83 0.86 -0.15
CA CYS A 47 6.08 1.69 0.79
C CYS A 47 6.29 3.20 0.58
N LYS A 48 7.43 3.62 0.01
CA LYS A 48 7.70 5.02 -0.35
C LYS A 48 6.92 5.52 -1.56
N THR A 49 6.32 4.62 -2.34
CA THR A 49 5.60 4.97 -3.57
C THR A 49 4.12 4.64 -3.40
N PRO A 50 3.28 5.55 -2.85
CA PRO A 50 1.89 5.25 -2.50
C PRO A 50 1.08 4.66 -3.65
N ASP A 51 1.18 5.22 -4.86
CA ASP A 51 0.43 4.73 -6.02
C ASP A 51 0.79 3.28 -6.38
N LEU A 52 2.08 2.95 -6.31
CA LEU A 52 2.57 1.61 -6.65
C LEU A 52 2.21 0.61 -5.54
N LEU A 53 2.29 1.03 -4.27
CA LEU A 53 1.83 0.23 -3.14
C LEU A 53 0.34 -0.07 -3.26
N GLN A 54 -0.49 0.95 -3.54
CA GLN A 54 -1.93 0.76 -3.73
C GLN A 54 -2.23 -0.19 -4.88
N GLU A 55 -1.54 -0.05 -6.01
CA GLU A 55 -1.68 -0.96 -7.14
C GLU A 55 -1.29 -2.40 -6.76
N PHE A 56 -0.16 -2.56 -6.07
CA PHE A 56 0.32 -3.85 -5.59
C PHE A 56 -0.71 -4.53 -4.67
N LEU A 57 -1.18 -3.80 -3.66
CA LEU A 57 -2.13 -4.32 -2.68
C LEU A 57 -3.48 -4.66 -3.32
N ARG A 58 -3.94 -3.87 -4.29
CA ARG A 58 -5.14 -4.19 -5.09
C ARG A 58 -4.93 -5.46 -5.88
N LYS A 59 -3.83 -5.60 -6.64
CA LYS A 59 -3.59 -6.80 -7.45
C LYS A 59 -3.41 -8.07 -6.60
N ALA A 60 -2.85 -7.91 -5.40
CA ALA A 60 -2.69 -8.98 -4.41
C ALA A 60 -3.98 -9.32 -3.64
N ASP A 61 -5.11 -8.65 -3.93
CA ASP A 61 -6.39 -8.82 -3.23
C ASP A 61 -6.33 -8.53 -1.72
N LEU A 62 -5.38 -7.70 -1.28
CA LEU A 62 -5.26 -7.24 0.10
C LEU A 62 -6.15 -6.02 0.40
N ILE A 63 -6.55 -5.31 -0.66
CA ILE A 63 -7.57 -4.26 -0.65
C ILE A 63 -8.46 -4.40 -1.88
N LYS A 64 -9.67 -3.83 -1.84
CA LYS A 64 -10.65 -3.96 -2.92
C LYS A 64 -10.13 -3.41 -4.26
N LYS A 65 -10.28 -4.20 -5.32
CA LYS A 65 -9.99 -3.80 -6.70
C LYS A 65 -11.05 -2.87 -7.26
N ASP A 66 -12.30 -3.09 -6.87
CA ASP A 66 -13.48 -2.35 -7.30
C ASP A 66 -14.47 -2.26 -6.13
N LEU A 67 -15.35 -1.27 -6.20
CA LEU A 67 -16.33 -1.04 -5.15
C LEU A 67 -17.63 -0.53 -5.76
N THR A 68 -18.74 -1.14 -5.38
CA THR A 68 -20.08 -0.71 -5.79
C THR A 68 -20.71 0.11 -4.67
N CYS A 69 -21.33 1.24 -5.05
CA CYS A 69 -22.03 2.08 -4.11
C CYS A 69 -23.36 1.44 -3.71
N ALA A 70 -23.49 1.02 -2.46
CA ALA A 70 -24.72 0.39 -1.95
C ALA A 70 -25.98 1.26 -2.14
N LYS A 71 -25.84 2.59 -2.10
CA LYS A 71 -26.98 3.52 -2.24
C LYS A 71 -27.47 3.68 -3.69
N TYR A 72 -26.56 3.62 -4.66
CA TYR A 72 -26.88 3.93 -6.06
C TYR A 72 -26.68 2.73 -7.00
N ASN A 73 -26.26 1.59 -6.46
CA ASN A 73 -25.89 0.38 -7.19
C ASN A 73 -24.99 0.64 -8.42
N SER A 74 -24.04 1.55 -8.26
CA SER A 74 -23.17 2.01 -9.34
C SER A 74 -21.69 1.87 -8.97
N PRO A 75 -20.80 1.62 -9.96
CA PRO A 75 -19.38 1.48 -9.69
C PRO A 75 -18.79 2.80 -9.17
N MET A 76 -18.06 2.72 -8.06
CA MET A 76 -17.33 3.84 -7.48
C MET A 76 -16.02 4.06 -8.24
N LYS A 77 -15.59 5.33 -8.30
CA LYS A 77 -14.31 5.72 -8.89
C LYS A 77 -13.31 6.03 -7.80
N LEU A 78 -12.12 5.44 -7.88
CA LEU A 78 -10.99 5.80 -7.03
C LEU A 78 -10.48 7.18 -7.46
N ARG A 79 -10.32 8.08 -6.49
CA ARG A 79 -9.79 9.43 -6.72
C ARG A 79 -8.67 9.70 -5.75
N SER A 80 -7.61 10.34 -6.25
CA SER A 80 -6.56 10.84 -5.39
C SER A 80 -7.09 11.96 -4.49
N LYS A 81 -6.61 11.98 -3.25
CA LYS A 81 -6.92 12.98 -2.22
C LYS A 81 -5.68 13.22 -1.38
N ASP A 82 -5.54 14.44 -0.88
CA ASP A 82 -4.52 14.79 0.11
C ASP A 82 -4.91 14.30 1.50
N ILE A 83 -4.76 12.99 1.71
CA ILE A 83 -5.00 12.26 2.97
C ILE A 83 -3.91 11.19 3.14
N ASN A 84 -3.80 10.58 4.32
CA ASN A 84 -2.72 9.64 4.69
C ASN A 84 -2.41 8.53 3.66
N ASP A 85 -3.40 7.97 2.94
CA ASP A 85 -3.14 6.97 1.88
C ASP A 85 -3.38 7.48 0.47
N GLY A 86 -3.54 8.79 0.30
CA GLY A 86 -3.58 9.41 -1.01
C GLY A 86 -4.82 9.13 -1.86
N ALA A 87 -5.81 8.32 -1.41
CA ALA A 87 -6.93 7.93 -2.26
C ALA A 87 -8.23 7.56 -1.51
N VAL A 88 -9.38 7.85 -2.16
CA VAL A 88 -10.72 7.47 -1.69
C VAL A 88 -11.59 6.94 -2.83
N TRP A 89 -12.47 6.00 -2.51
CA TRP A 89 -13.56 5.60 -3.39
C TRP A 89 -14.66 6.65 -3.35
N THR A 90 -15.08 7.11 -4.52
CA THR A 90 -16.15 8.11 -4.64
C THR A 90 -17.27 7.60 -5.54
N CYS A 91 -18.50 7.71 -5.07
CA CYS A 91 -19.67 7.69 -5.93
C CYS A 91 -20.10 9.12 -6.17
N ARG A 92 -20.41 9.49 -7.42
CA ARG A 92 -21.07 10.75 -7.74
C ARG A 92 -22.35 10.41 -8.46
N ASN A 93 -23.48 10.85 -7.92
CA ASN A 93 -24.75 10.77 -8.62
C ASN A 93 -25.45 12.13 -8.56
N ARG A 94 -26.09 12.53 -9.66
CA ARG A 94 -26.89 13.75 -9.74
C ARG A 94 -28.35 13.35 -9.73
N ILE A 95 -29.06 13.73 -8.68
CA ILE A 95 -30.52 13.66 -8.62
C ILE A 95 -31.01 15.09 -8.42
N ASN A 96 -31.91 15.57 -9.29
CA ASN A 96 -32.50 16.90 -9.22
C ASN A 96 -31.50 18.07 -9.07
N LYS A 97 -30.43 18.07 -9.89
CA LYS A 97 -29.35 19.10 -9.87
C LYS A 97 -28.54 19.19 -8.57
N GLN A 98 -28.81 18.35 -7.57
CA GLN A 98 -28.04 18.26 -6.34
C GLN A 98 -27.04 17.09 -6.44
N GLU A 99 -25.77 17.37 -6.20
CA GLU A 99 -24.71 16.35 -6.25
C GLU A 99 -24.60 15.69 -4.87
N TRP A 100 -24.90 14.40 -4.81
CA TRP A 100 -24.73 13.61 -3.60
C TRP A 100 -23.53 12.67 -3.81
N GLY A 101 -22.54 12.81 -2.93
CA GLY A 101 -21.32 12.01 -2.97
C GLY A 101 -21.17 11.16 -1.73
N LEU A 102 -21.07 9.85 -1.90
CA LEU A 102 -20.56 8.95 -0.86
C LEU A 102 -19.07 8.75 -1.07
N GLN A 103 -18.31 8.82 0.02
CA GLN A 103 -16.89 8.55 0.02
C GLN A 103 -16.59 7.39 0.96
N LYS A 104 -15.70 6.49 0.53
CA LYS A 104 -15.18 5.42 1.37
C LYS A 104 -13.66 5.45 1.27
N SER A 105 -12.98 5.14 2.38
CA SER A 105 -11.51 4.98 2.39
C SER A 105 -11.10 3.92 1.36
N ILE A 106 -9.92 4.07 0.75
CA ILE A 106 -9.33 3.01 -0.07
C ILE A 106 -9.15 1.69 0.72
N ARG A 107 -9.04 1.78 2.05
CA ARG A 107 -8.96 0.65 2.97
C ARG A 107 -10.30 0.00 3.33
N PHE A 108 -11.41 0.49 2.76
CA PHE A 108 -12.73 0.00 3.15
C PHE A 108 -12.83 -1.53 3.01
N GLU A 109 -13.29 -2.20 4.08
CA GLU A 109 -13.37 -3.67 4.21
C GLU A 109 -12.02 -4.41 4.14
N SER A 110 -10.88 -3.72 4.32
CA SER A 110 -9.62 -4.41 4.59
C SER A 110 -9.51 -4.77 6.07
N TRP A 111 -8.62 -5.71 6.39
CA TRP A 111 -8.31 -6.10 7.76
C TRP A 111 -7.63 -5.01 8.59
N PHE A 112 -7.31 -3.86 7.97
CA PHE A 112 -6.64 -2.72 8.59
C PHE A 112 -7.43 -1.42 8.39
N SER A 113 -8.74 -1.53 8.14
CA SER A 113 -9.58 -0.40 7.74
C SER A 113 -9.68 0.70 8.80
N PHE A 114 -9.46 0.35 10.07
CA PHE A 114 -9.55 1.26 11.21
C PHE A 114 -8.21 1.66 11.80
N SER A 115 -7.12 1.10 11.28
CA SER A 115 -5.77 1.42 11.77
C SER A 115 -5.44 2.90 11.59
N LYS A 116 -4.78 3.47 12.59
CA LYS A 116 -4.28 4.86 12.55
C LYS A 116 -2.99 5.01 11.74
N LEU A 117 -2.32 3.90 11.45
CA LEU A 117 -1.12 3.86 10.62
C LEU A 117 -1.48 4.15 9.16
N THR A 118 -0.52 4.63 8.38
CA THR A 118 -0.59 4.67 6.92
C THR A 118 -0.54 3.24 6.35
N MET A 119 -1.07 3.06 5.14
CA MET A 119 -1.01 1.78 4.43
C MET A 119 0.43 1.28 4.24
N GLY A 120 1.38 2.20 4.04
CA GLY A 120 2.81 1.87 3.94
C GLY A 120 3.39 1.34 5.25
N GLU A 121 3.10 1.99 6.37
CA GLU A 121 3.52 1.54 7.71
C GLU A 121 2.92 0.18 8.06
N ILE A 122 1.64 -0.04 7.74
CA ILE A 122 0.96 -1.32 7.98
C ILE A 122 1.61 -2.42 7.16
N PHE A 123 1.81 -2.20 5.85
CA PHE A 123 2.39 -3.20 4.97
C PHE A 123 3.83 -3.55 5.39
N PHE A 124 4.62 -2.54 5.73
CA PHE A 124 5.99 -2.72 6.19
C PHE A 124 6.05 -3.46 7.54
N SER A 125 5.25 -3.06 8.52
CA SER A 125 5.18 -3.71 9.83
C SER A 125 4.70 -5.16 9.71
N THR A 126 3.70 -5.41 8.85
CA THR A 126 3.21 -6.77 8.56
C THR A 126 4.32 -7.65 8.01
N HIS A 127 5.15 -7.12 7.10
CA HIS A 127 6.29 -7.86 6.56
C HIS A 127 7.28 -8.26 7.67
N LEU A 128 7.61 -7.33 8.57
CA LEU A 128 8.51 -7.60 9.69
C LEU A 128 7.95 -8.67 10.65
N ILE A 129 6.66 -8.56 11.01
CA ILE A 129 5.98 -9.53 11.88
C ILE A 129 5.98 -10.93 11.24
N VAL A 130 5.66 -11.04 9.95
CA VAL A 130 5.71 -12.31 9.21
C VAL A 130 7.13 -12.90 9.18
N LYS A 131 8.16 -12.05 9.17
CA LYS A 131 9.56 -12.44 9.29
C LYS A 131 10.02 -12.69 10.73
N ARG A 132 9.09 -12.73 11.69
CA ARG A 132 9.35 -13.01 13.12
C ARG A 132 10.25 -11.97 13.79
N TYR A 133 10.26 -10.74 13.30
CA TYR A 133 10.79 -9.62 14.08
C TYR A 133 9.89 -9.39 15.28
N GLY A 134 10.50 -9.17 16.45
CA GLY A 134 9.76 -8.90 17.69
C GLY A 134 8.99 -7.59 17.58
N THR A 135 7.69 -7.63 17.90
CA THR A 135 6.82 -6.44 17.86
C THR A 135 7.32 -5.32 18.78
N ASP A 136 7.96 -5.67 19.90
CA ASP A 136 8.66 -4.78 20.81
C ASP A 136 9.78 -3.99 20.09
N LYS A 137 10.59 -4.67 19.28
CA LYS A 137 11.66 -4.05 18.50
C LYS A 137 11.11 -3.11 17.43
N ILE A 138 10.01 -3.51 16.78
CA ILE A 138 9.35 -2.67 15.77
C ILE A 138 8.77 -1.40 16.43
N ILE A 139 8.14 -1.54 17.60
CA ILE A 139 7.61 -0.42 18.38
C ILE A 139 8.74 0.56 18.75
N ASP A 140 9.87 0.05 19.25
CA ASP A 140 11.02 0.85 19.64
C ASP A 140 11.66 1.57 18.42
N GLU A 141 11.92 0.83 17.35
CA GLU A 141 12.62 1.34 16.17
C GLU A 141 11.80 2.35 15.36
N TYR A 142 10.49 2.15 15.26
CA TYR A 142 9.59 3.02 14.50
C TYR A 142 8.77 3.97 15.38
N SER A 143 8.99 3.96 16.70
CA SER A 143 8.33 4.84 17.67
C SER A 143 6.79 4.78 17.60
N PHE A 144 6.22 3.60 17.33
CA PHE A 144 4.77 3.41 17.35
C PHE A 144 4.26 3.26 18.78
N SER A 145 3.02 3.67 19.07
CA SER A 145 2.42 3.31 20.36
C SER A 145 2.03 1.83 20.35
N SER A 146 2.14 1.16 21.50
CA SER A 146 1.72 -0.24 21.64
C SER A 146 0.25 -0.45 21.25
N SER A 147 -0.63 0.51 21.55
CA SER A 147 -2.03 0.49 21.11
C SER A 147 -2.16 0.56 19.59
N THR A 148 -1.39 1.42 18.92
CA THR A 148 -1.41 1.56 17.45
C THR A 148 -0.93 0.29 16.73
N MET A 149 0.00 -0.45 17.35
CA MET A 149 0.50 -1.71 16.81
C MET A 149 -0.48 -2.88 17.03
N ALA A 150 -1.32 -2.83 18.06
CA ALA A 150 -2.32 -3.85 18.36
C ALA A 150 -3.67 -3.59 17.64
N ASP A 151 -4.01 -2.34 17.38
CA ASP A 151 -5.30 -1.91 16.80
C ASP A 151 -5.25 -1.90 15.26
N TRP A 152 -5.30 -3.09 14.64
CA TRP A 152 -5.35 -3.27 13.18
C TRP A 152 -6.76 -3.66 12.70
#